data_AF-A0A9W9VET1-F1
#
_entry.id   AF-A0A9W9VET1-F1
#
_cell.length_a   1.000
_cell.length_b   1.000
_cell.length_c   1.000
_cell.angle_alpha   90.00
_cell.angle_beta   90.00
_cell.angle_gamma   90.00
#
_symmetry.space_group_name_H-M   'P 1'
#
loop_
_entity.id
_entity.type
_entity.pdbx_description
1 polymer ?
#
loop_
_entity_poly.entity_id
_entity_poly.type
_entity_poly.pdbx_seq_one_letter_code
_entity_poly.pdbx_strand_id
1 'polypeptide(L)'
;MAGRAGHDSTRRGALIVVEGLDRAGKSSQCEKLQDYLSEQGHTVKYIRFPDRTTPIGKLIDSYLRGSTDQEDHSIHLLFSANRWEVAKSIQEDIANGITIIVDRYSYSGAVYSAAKANPTLSLEWAWQPEIGLPRPDICLFLSISAEEAAKRGGFGAERYENEAMQTRVRELFRTLFERQEDVSIIDAGEVSGRCFQGYSSCCFGVCRASGRDWTVEDIGTPGQLVPAANYNIIII
;
A
#
# COMPACT_ATOMS: atom_id res chain seq x y z
N MET A 1 -43.74 1.00 29.06
CA MET A 1 -43.01 2.05 28.31
C MET A 1 -41.75 1.42 27.75
N ALA A 2 -41.67 1.28 26.43
CA ALA A 2 -40.51 0.69 25.76
C ALA A 2 -39.35 1.70 25.76
N GLY A 3 -38.22 1.33 26.33
CA GLY A 3 -36.99 2.11 26.28
C GLY A 3 -36.44 2.13 24.86
N ARG A 4 -36.24 3.32 24.32
CA ARG A 4 -35.53 3.55 23.05
C ARG A 4 -34.10 3.04 23.21
N ALA A 5 -33.74 1.99 22.48
CA ALA A 5 -32.35 1.66 22.22
C ALA A 5 -31.70 2.87 21.52
N GLY A 6 -30.69 3.46 22.16
CA GLY A 6 -29.85 4.47 21.53
C GLY A 6 -29.21 3.85 20.29
N HIS A 7 -29.42 4.48 19.14
CA HIS A 7 -28.69 4.18 17.92
C HIS A 7 -27.23 4.55 18.18
N ASP A 8 -26.39 3.55 18.45
CA ASP A 8 -24.94 3.70 18.51
C ASP A 8 -24.50 4.35 17.19
N SER A 9 -23.77 5.46 17.25
CA SER A 9 -23.19 6.08 16.07
C SER A 9 -22.38 5.01 15.35
N THR A 10 -22.83 4.58 14.17
CA THR A 10 -22.21 3.48 13.42
C THR A 10 -20.72 3.79 13.24
N ARG A 11 -19.84 3.01 13.90
CA ARG A 11 -18.39 3.13 13.69
C ARG A 11 -18.09 2.94 12.21
N ARG A 12 -17.29 3.84 11.62
CA ARG A 12 -16.76 3.66 10.27
C ARG A 12 -15.91 2.38 10.19
N GLY A 13 -15.79 1.82 8.99
CA GLY A 13 -14.84 0.75 8.70
C GLY A 13 -13.39 1.25 8.69
N ALA A 14 -12.45 0.33 8.56
CA ALA A 14 -11.03 0.63 8.40
C ALA A 14 -10.59 0.52 6.93
N LEU A 15 -9.61 1.33 6.52
CA LEU A 15 -8.86 1.14 5.27
C LEU A 15 -7.52 0.48 5.58
N ILE A 16 -7.40 -0.80 5.24
CA ILE A 16 -6.20 -1.61 5.48
C ILE A 16 -5.49 -1.84 4.15
N VAL A 17 -4.28 -1.31 4.00
CA VAL A 17 -3.46 -1.52 2.80
C VAL A 17 -2.43 -2.60 3.08
N VAL A 18 -2.24 -3.52 2.14
CA VAL A 18 -1.17 -4.52 2.16
C VAL A 18 -0.21 -4.24 1.02
N GLU A 19 1.02 -3.88 1.39
CA GLU A 19 2.12 -3.61 0.47
C GLU A 19 3.20 -4.68 0.57
N GLY A 20 4.10 -4.71 -0.40
CA GLY A 20 5.17 -5.70 -0.45
C GLY A 20 5.73 -5.90 -1.83
N LEU A 21 6.94 -6.45 -1.88
CA LEU A 21 7.59 -6.85 -3.13
C LEU A 21 6.80 -7.92 -3.88
N ASP A 22 7.15 -8.14 -5.15
CA ASP A 22 6.56 -9.23 -5.91
C ASP A 22 6.81 -10.57 -5.21
N ARG A 23 5.76 -11.41 -5.20
CA ARG A 23 5.70 -12.69 -4.50
C ARG A 23 5.86 -12.67 -2.98
N ALA A 24 5.72 -11.52 -2.31
CA ALA A 24 5.63 -11.50 -0.85
C ALA A 24 4.40 -12.27 -0.29
N GLY A 25 3.44 -12.66 -1.14
CA GLY A 25 2.25 -13.42 -0.76
C GLY A 25 1.03 -12.54 -0.44
N LYS A 26 1.05 -11.28 -0.88
CA LYS A 26 0.02 -10.26 -0.58
C LYS A 26 -1.40 -10.76 -0.78
N SER A 27 -1.74 -11.29 -1.95
CA SER A 27 -3.12 -11.73 -2.25
C SER A 27 -3.58 -12.83 -1.29
N SER A 28 -2.74 -13.85 -1.07
CA SER A 28 -3.04 -14.91 -0.10
C SER A 28 -3.16 -14.40 1.35
N GLN A 29 -2.44 -13.33 1.71
CA GLN A 29 -2.58 -12.72 3.04
C GLN A 29 -3.82 -11.83 3.14
N CYS A 30 -4.18 -11.12 2.06
CA CYS A 30 -5.41 -10.31 2.00
C CYS A 30 -6.65 -11.19 2.12
N GLU A 31 -6.68 -12.33 1.43
CA GLU A 31 -7.77 -13.32 1.52
C GLU A 31 -7.92 -13.85 2.96
N LYS A 32 -6.81 -14.26 3.60
CA LYS A 32 -6.85 -14.71 5.00
C LYS A 32 -7.32 -13.62 5.96
N LEU A 33 -6.87 -12.39 5.75
CA LEU A 33 -7.30 -11.26 6.57
C LEU A 33 -8.79 -10.96 6.39
N GLN A 34 -9.29 -11.08 5.15
CA GLN A 34 -10.71 -10.92 4.85
C GLN A 34 -11.55 -11.98 5.57
N ASP A 35 -11.16 -13.26 5.47
CA ASP A 35 -11.85 -14.37 6.13
C ASP A 35 -11.87 -14.15 7.64
N TYR A 36 -10.72 -13.82 8.22
CA TYR A 36 -10.58 -13.56 9.65
C TYR A 36 -11.52 -12.47 10.15
N LEU A 37 -11.50 -11.30 9.52
CA LEU A 37 -12.32 -10.17 9.93
C LEU A 37 -13.82 -10.47 9.74
N SER A 38 -14.16 -11.23 8.70
CA SER A 38 -15.53 -11.69 8.46
C SER A 38 -16.01 -12.65 9.55
N GLU A 39 -15.16 -13.59 9.99
CA GLU A 39 -15.44 -14.49 11.12
C GLU A 39 -15.60 -13.73 12.45
N GLN A 40 -14.95 -12.58 12.60
CA GLN A 40 -15.15 -11.68 13.75
C GLN A 40 -16.40 -10.79 13.64
N GLY A 41 -17.22 -10.96 12.60
CA GLY A 41 -18.47 -10.23 12.40
C GLY A 41 -18.34 -8.86 11.72
N HIS A 42 -17.17 -8.54 11.15
CA HIS A 42 -16.99 -7.33 10.35
C HIS A 42 -17.52 -7.52 8.93
N THR A 43 -18.10 -6.47 8.34
CA THR A 43 -18.36 -6.43 6.90
C THR A 43 -17.09 -5.98 6.19
N VAL A 44 -16.55 -6.80 5.29
CA VAL A 44 -15.24 -6.58 4.67
C VAL A 44 -15.33 -6.66 3.15
N LYS A 45 -14.69 -5.72 2.45
CA LYS A 45 -14.46 -5.79 1.01
C LYS A 45 -12.98 -5.89 0.71
N TYR A 46 -12.65 -6.64 -0.33
CA TYR A 46 -11.29 -6.79 -0.84
C TYR A 46 -11.18 -6.10 -2.20
N ILE A 47 -10.17 -5.24 -2.35
CA ILE A 47 -9.82 -4.51 -3.58
C ILE A 47 -8.35 -4.74 -3.88
N ARG A 48 -7.98 -4.73 -5.17
CA ARG A 48 -6.59 -4.85 -5.60
C ARG A 48 -6.28 -3.82 -6.68
N PHE A 49 -5.10 -3.19 -6.58
CA PHE A 49 -4.59 -2.32 -7.63
C PHE A 49 -3.40 -2.93 -8.40
N PRO A 50 -3.29 -2.68 -9.72
CA PRO A 50 -4.30 -2.02 -10.54
C PRO A 50 -5.56 -2.88 -10.68
N ASP A 51 -6.74 -2.26 -10.68
CA ASP A 51 -7.97 -2.93 -11.08
C ASP A 51 -7.93 -3.07 -12.60
N ARG A 52 -7.59 -4.27 -13.08
CA ARG A 52 -7.40 -4.57 -14.50
C ARG A 52 -8.71 -4.72 -15.28
N THR A 53 -9.86 -4.62 -14.61
CA THR A 53 -11.17 -4.82 -15.24
C THR A 53 -11.71 -3.54 -15.89
N THR A 54 -11.30 -2.37 -15.41
CA THR A 54 -11.75 -1.06 -15.92
C THR A 54 -11.05 -0.70 -17.25
N PRO A 55 -11.56 0.28 -18.01
CA PRO A 55 -10.89 0.74 -19.23
C PRO A 55 -9.45 1.21 -19.00
N ILE A 56 -9.19 1.96 -17.93
CA ILE A 56 -7.83 2.37 -17.53
C ILE A 56 -7.02 1.13 -17.11
N GLY A 57 -7.63 0.25 -16.33
CA GLY A 57 -7.08 -1.04 -15.92
C GLY A 57 -6.54 -1.89 -17.07
N LYS A 58 -7.27 -1.96 -18.19
CA LYS A 58 -6.88 -2.72 -19.38
C LYS A 58 -5.65 -2.13 -20.08
N LEU A 59 -5.50 -0.79 -20.07
CA LEU A 59 -4.30 -0.12 -20.59
C LEU A 59 -3.08 -0.47 -19.72
N ILE A 60 -3.26 -0.44 -18.40
CA ILE A 60 -2.22 -0.84 -17.44
C ILE A 60 -1.85 -2.32 -17.60
N ASP A 61 -2.83 -3.21 -17.71
CA ASP A 61 -2.61 -4.65 -17.90
C ASP A 61 -1.80 -4.94 -19.19
N SER A 62 -2.16 -4.28 -20.29
CA SER A 62 -1.44 -4.40 -21.56
C SER A 62 0.01 -3.93 -21.45
N TYR A 63 0.25 -2.85 -20.69
CA TYR A 63 1.59 -2.37 -20.40
C TYR A 63 2.40 -3.34 -19.51
N LEU A 64 1.80 -3.85 -18.43
CA LEU A 64 2.45 -4.78 -17.50
C LEU A 64 2.80 -6.12 -18.15
N ARG A 65 1.96 -6.61 -19.07
CA ARG A 65 2.22 -7.81 -19.88
C ARG A 65 3.20 -7.59 -21.03
N GLY A 66 3.71 -6.37 -21.22
CA GLY A 66 4.63 -6.04 -22.30
C GLY A 66 3.99 -6.03 -23.70
N SER A 67 2.66 -6.03 -23.79
CA SER A 67 1.95 -5.97 -25.08
C SER A 67 1.94 -4.57 -25.69
N THR A 68 2.10 -3.54 -24.85
CA THR A 68 2.20 -2.14 -25.28
C THR A 68 3.28 -1.43 -24.47
N ASP A 69 4.02 -0.53 -25.12
CA ASP A 69 4.87 0.43 -24.42
C ASP A 69 4.12 1.74 -24.18
N GLN A 70 4.49 2.41 -23.10
CA GLN A 70 3.95 3.71 -22.68
C GLN A 70 5.09 4.52 -22.10
N GLU A 71 5.03 5.84 -22.31
CA GLU A 71 5.92 6.79 -21.64
C GLU A 71 5.72 6.72 -20.12
N ASP A 72 6.81 6.89 -19.35
CA ASP A 72 6.82 6.60 -17.91
C ASP A 72 5.89 7.48 -17.07
N HIS A 73 5.78 8.77 -17.39
CA HIS A 73 4.85 9.68 -16.71
C HIS A 73 3.40 9.36 -17.11
N SER A 74 3.15 9.08 -18.39
CA SER A 74 1.83 8.67 -18.89
C SER A 74 1.31 7.43 -18.14
N ILE A 75 2.10 6.35 -18.10
CA ILE A 75 1.66 5.12 -17.41
C ILE A 75 1.54 5.32 -15.90
N HIS A 76 2.41 6.14 -15.29
CA HIS A 76 2.28 6.49 -13.87
C HIS A 76 0.94 7.18 -13.57
N LEU A 77 0.56 8.16 -14.39
CA LEU A 77 -0.72 8.87 -14.23
C LEU A 77 -1.92 7.95 -14.46
N LEU A 78 -1.82 6.95 -15.36
CA LEU A 78 -2.87 5.92 -15.50
C LEU A 78 -3.01 5.08 -14.23
N PHE A 79 -1.90 4.65 -13.60
CA PHE A 79 -1.96 3.95 -12.32
C PHE A 79 -2.63 4.79 -11.23
N SER A 80 -2.35 6.09 -11.17
CA SER A 80 -2.99 7.00 -10.22
C SER A 80 -4.48 7.17 -10.52
N ALA A 81 -4.84 7.42 -11.78
CA ALA A 81 -6.23 7.54 -12.22
C ALA A 81 -7.07 6.29 -11.91
N ASN A 82 -6.47 5.10 -12.03
CA ASN A 82 -7.11 3.82 -11.67
C ASN A 82 -7.42 3.71 -10.17
N ARG A 83 -6.71 4.41 -9.28
CA ARG A 83 -7.10 4.53 -7.86
C ARG A 83 -8.18 5.57 -7.66
N TRP A 84 -8.05 6.72 -8.32
CA TRP A 84 -9.02 7.81 -8.24
C TRP A 84 -10.42 7.41 -8.71
N GLU A 85 -10.54 6.51 -9.69
CA GLU A 85 -11.84 6.08 -10.21
C GLU A 85 -12.72 5.35 -9.17
N VAL A 86 -12.10 4.77 -8.13
CA VAL A 86 -12.80 4.06 -7.03
C VAL A 86 -12.70 4.75 -5.68
N ALA A 87 -11.92 5.84 -5.56
CA ALA A 87 -11.65 6.54 -4.30
C ALA A 87 -12.93 6.96 -3.56
N LYS A 88 -13.92 7.49 -4.29
CA LYS A 88 -15.21 7.90 -3.71
C LYS A 88 -15.98 6.69 -3.13
N SER A 89 -16.00 5.57 -3.85
CA SER A 89 -16.68 4.34 -3.37
C SER A 89 -15.99 3.80 -2.11
N ILE A 90 -14.66 3.87 -2.04
CA ILE A 90 -13.91 3.47 -0.85
C ILE A 90 -14.32 4.32 0.36
N GLN A 91 -14.39 5.65 0.20
CA GLN A 91 -14.81 6.56 1.27
C GLN A 91 -16.24 6.29 1.74
N GLU A 92 -17.17 6.07 0.81
CA GLU A 92 -18.58 5.77 1.10
C GLU A 92 -18.71 4.44 1.85
N ASP A 93 -18.00 3.40 1.42
CA ASP A 93 -18.03 2.10 2.09
C ASP A 93 -17.47 2.18 3.51
N ILE A 94 -16.33 2.87 3.69
CA ILE A 94 -15.74 3.12 5.00
C ILE A 94 -16.74 3.86 5.90
N ALA A 95 -17.35 4.94 5.41
CA ALA A 95 -18.34 5.71 6.16
C ALA A 95 -19.55 4.86 6.60
N ASN A 96 -19.92 3.85 5.81
CA ASN A 96 -21.00 2.91 6.10
C ASN A 96 -20.58 1.72 7.00
N GLY A 97 -19.40 1.76 7.60
CA GLY A 97 -18.94 0.71 8.52
C GLY A 97 -18.28 -0.49 7.85
N ILE A 98 -18.00 -0.42 6.55
CA ILE A 98 -17.38 -1.52 5.79
C ILE A 98 -15.86 -1.35 5.82
N THR A 99 -15.15 -2.36 6.31
CA THR A 99 -13.69 -2.40 6.27
C THR A 99 -13.21 -2.79 4.86
N ILE A 100 -12.24 -2.06 4.34
CA ILE A 100 -11.67 -2.29 3.01
C ILE A 100 -10.23 -2.80 3.18
N ILE A 101 -9.94 -3.97 2.63
CA ILE A 101 -8.58 -4.50 2.48
C ILE A 101 -8.13 -4.23 1.05
N VAL A 102 -6.95 -3.63 0.89
CA VAL A 102 -6.40 -3.24 -0.42
C VAL A 102 -5.05 -3.90 -0.67
N ASP A 103 -4.95 -4.75 -1.68
CA ASP A 103 -3.66 -5.30 -2.19
C ASP A 103 -3.03 -4.32 -3.16
N ARG A 104 -1.95 -3.66 -2.70
CA ARG A 104 -1.25 -2.52 -3.32
C ARG A 104 -2.07 -1.24 -3.41
N TYR A 105 -1.45 -0.09 -3.16
CA TYR A 105 -2.10 1.21 -3.23
C TYR A 105 -1.13 2.30 -3.71
N SER A 106 -1.25 3.52 -3.18
CA SER A 106 -0.43 4.68 -3.55
C SER A 106 1.06 4.43 -3.37
N TYR A 107 1.47 3.69 -2.34
CA TYR A 107 2.87 3.36 -2.09
C TYR A 107 3.50 2.58 -3.26
N SER A 108 2.88 1.48 -3.68
CA SER A 108 3.30 0.76 -4.89
C SER A 108 3.34 1.68 -6.12
N GLY A 109 2.34 2.56 -6.28
CA GLY A 109 2.28 3.51 -7.40
C GLY A 109 3.51 4.41 -7.49
N ALA A 110 3.84 5.10 -6.40
CA ALA A 110 4.97 6.03 -6.36
C ALA A 110 6.33 5.30 -6.41
N VAL A 111 6.50 4.23 -5.62
CA VAL A 111 7.77 3.51 -5.51
C VAL A 111 8.17 2.84 -6.82
N TYR A 112 7.26 2.12 -7.48
CA TYR A 112 7.60 1.45 -8.75
C TYR A 112 7.95 2.45 -9.85
N SER A 113 7.31 3.62 -9.83
CA SER A 113 7.55 4.67 -10.82
C SER A 113 8.90 5.33 -10.62
N ALA A 114 9.23 5.73 -9.39
CA ALA A 114 10.54 6.28 -9.04
C ALA A 114 11.69 5.29 -9.27
N ALA A 115 11.44 4.00 -9.09
CA ALA A 115 12.43 2.95 -9.25
C ALA A 115 12.88 2.74 -10.72
N LYS A 116 12.18 3.32 -11.71
CA LYS A 116 12.58 3.31 -13.12
C LYS A 116 13.87 4.10 -13.40
N ALA A 117 14.35 4.89 -12.44
CA ALA A 117 15.50 5.80 -12.56
C ALA A 117 15.37 6.80 -13.72
N ASN A 118 14.16 7.27 -13.97
CA ASN A 118 13.92 8.41 -14.82
C ASN A 118 14.09 9.69 -13.95
N PRO A 119 15.03 10.59 -14.30
CA PRO A 119 15.39 11.73 -13.44
C PRO A 119 14.27 12.75 -13.25
N THR A 120 13.26 12.78 -14.15
CA THR A 120 12.10 13.68 -14.01
C THR A 120 10.90 13.00 -13.33
N LEU A 121 10.98 11.68 -13.10
CA LEU A 121 9.98 10.90 -12.39
C LEU A 121 10.49 10.56 -10.99
N SER A 122 10.76 11.59 -10.18
CA SER A 122 11.20 11.42 -8.80
C SER A 122 10.10 10.82 -7.92
N LEU A 123 10.47 10.31 -6.74
CA LEU A 123 9.48 9.83 -5.76
C LEU A 123 8.51 10.95 -5.36
N GLU A 124 9.01 12.17 -5.18
CA GLU A 124 8.20 13.35 -4.87
C GLU A 124 7.19 13.64 -5.98
N TRP A 125 7.63 13.63 -7.24
CA TRP A 125 6.75 13.84 -8.40
C TRP A 125 5.70 12.73 -8.48
N ALA A 126 6.13 11.47 -8.34
CA ALA A 126 5.26 10.30 -8.41
C ALA A 126 4.26 10.22 -7.25
N TRP A 127 4.45 10.99 -6.18
CA TRP A 127 3.50 11.09 -5.09
C TRP A 127 2.45 12.17 -5.31
N GLN A 128 2.73 13.21 -6.11
CA GLN A 128 1.79 14.32 -6.32
C GLN A 128 0.40 13.87 -6.79
N PRO A 129 0.28 12.92 -7.76
CA PRO A 129 -1.02 12.45 -8.20
C PRO A 129 -1.80 11.67 -7.12
N GLU A 130 -1.13 11.21 -6.07
CA GLU A 130 -1.74 10.42 -4.98
C GLU A 130 -2.37 11.30 -3.89
N ILE A 131 -1.98 12.58 -3.82
CA ILE A 131 -2.43 13.51 -2.79
C ILE A 131 -3.94 13.71 -2.87
N GLY A 132 -4.64 13.39 -1.78
CA GLY A 132 -6.10 13.48 -1.66
C GLY A 132 -6.83 12.14 -1.82
N LEU A 133 -6.13 11.05 -2.17
CA LEU A 133 -6.71 9.72 -2.07
C LEU A 133 -7.04 9.37 -0.60
N PRO A 134 -7.98 8.46 -0.33
CA PRO A 134 -8.24 7.97 1.02
C PRO A 134 -6.96 7.44 1.67
N ARG A 135 -6.56 8.02 2.81
CA ARG A 135 -5.38 7.57 3.56
C ARG A 135 -5.70 6.26 4.29
N PRO A 136 -4.83 5.23 4.19
CA PRO A 136 -5.02 4.01 4.96
C PRO A 136 -4.89 4.27 6.47
N ASP A 137 -5.67 3.53 7.24
CA ASP A 137 -5.55 3.51 8.70
C ASP A 137 -4.34 2.70 9.15
N ILE A 138 -3.93 1.73 8.32
CA ILE A 138 -2.72 0.95 8.49
C ILE A 138 -2.21 0.45 7.14
N CYS A 139 -0.90 0.53 6.96
CA CYS A 139 -0.18 -0.11 5.86
C CYS A 139 0.63 -1.30 6.39
N LEU A 140 0.28 -2.50 5.96
CA LEU A 140 0.96 -3.74 6.30
C LEU A 140 1.97 -4.06 5.20
N PHE A 141 3.26 -3.90 5.50
CA PHE A 141 4.30 -4.21 4.53
C PHE A 141 4.84 -5.62 4.71
N LEU A 142 4.63 -6.47 3.69
CA LEU A 142 5.18 -7.82 3.64
C LEU A 142 6.62 -7.79 3.16
N SER A 143 7.53 -7.92 4.13
CA SER A 143 8.96 -8.06 3.90
C SER A 143 9.32 -9.50 3.58
N ILE A 144 10.07 -9.71 2.51
CA ILE A 144 10.64 -11.00 2.14
C ILE A 144 12.05 -10.81 1.59
N SER A 145 12.96 -11.74 1.91
CA SER A 145 14.31 -11.73 1.32
C SER A 145 14.25 -12.02 -0.18
N ALA A 146 15.23 -11.53 -0.94
CA ALA A 146 15.33 -11.83 -2.37
C ALA A 146 15.43 -13.35 -2.63
N GLU A 147 16.14 -14.06 -1.77
CA GLU A 147 16.32 -15.51 -1.85
C GLU A 147 14.98 -16.26 -1.69
N GLU A 148 14.17 -15.89 -0.70
CA GLU A 148 12.87 -16.51 -0.46
C GLU A 148 11.85 -16.15 -1.56
N ALA A 149 11.91 -14.93 -2.10
CA ALA A 149 11.08 -14.53 -3.23
C ALA A 149 11.41 -15.33 -4.50
N ALA A 150 12.69 -15.63 -4.73
CA ALA A 150 13.14 -16.42 -5.89
C ALA A 150 12.68 -17.88 -5.83
N LYS A 151 12.50 -18.45 -4.63
CA LYS A 151 11.96 -19.82 -4.43
C LYS A 151 10.49 -19.93 -4.84
N ARG A 152 9.75 -18.82 -4.86
CA ARG A 152 8.34 -18.76 -5.31
C ARG A 152 8.37 -18.61 -6.84
N GLY A 153 8.07 -19.68 -7.59
CA GLY A 153 8.20 -19.72 -9.06
C GLY A 153 7.33 -18.69 -9.82
N GLY A 154 7.57 -18.53 -11.13
CA GLY A 154 6.81 -17.64 -12.01
C GLY A 154 7.39 -16.22 -12.19
N PHE A 155 8.70 -16.01 -11.97
CA PHE A 155 9.39 -14.71 -12.15
C PHE A 155 9.69 -14.38 -13.59
N GLY A 156 9.43 -13.13 -13.95
CA GLY A 156 9.75 -12.56 -15.25
C GLY A 156 8.58 -12.59 -16.22
N ALA A 157 7.36 -12.85 -15.75
CA ALA A 157 6.17 -12.86 -16.61
C ALA A 157 5.63 -11.44 -16.88
N GLU A 158 5.84 -10.51 -15.93
CA GLU A 158 5.44 -9.11 -16.06
C GLU A 158 6.63 -8.16 -16.05
N ARG A 159 6.41 -6.96 -16.61
CA ARG A 159 7.44 -5.94 -16.89
C ARG A 159 8.38 -5.62 -15.71
N TYR A 160 7.86 -5.64 -14.49
CA TYR A 160 8.61 -5.24 -13.29
C TYR A 160 9.20 -6.42 -12.50
N GLU A 161 8.99 -7.66 -12.96
CA GLU A 161 9.53 -8.86 -12.34
C GLU A 161 10.98 -9.12 -12.76
N ASN A 162 11.87 -8.17 -12.50
CA ASN A 162 13.31 -8.31 -12.69
C ASN A 162 14.11 -7.82 -11.48
N GLU A 163 15.31 -8.36 -11.29
CA GLU A 163 16.12 -8.13 -10.08
C GLU A 163 16.52 -6.67 -9.87
N ALA A 164 16.93 -5.97 -10.93
CA ALA A 164 17.33 -4.57 -10.85
C ALA A 164 16.16 -3.68 -10.38
N MET A 165 14.96 -3.93 -10.93
CA MET A 165 13.73 -3.24 -10.55
C MET A 165 13.37 -3.51 -9.09
N GLN A 166 13.31 -4.78 -8.69
CA GLN A 166 12.92 -5.17 -7.33
C GLN A 166 13.91 -4.71 -6.25
N THR A 167 15.20 -4.63 -6.59
CA THR A 167 16.24 -4.08 -5.71
C THR A 167 15.98 -2.62 -5.40
N ARG A 168 15.75 -1.78 -6.43
CA ARG A 168 15.43 -0.37 -6.24
C ARG A 168 14.10 -0.14 -5.51
N VAL A 169 13.08 -0.94 -5.83
CA VAL A 169 11.78 -0.91 -5.14
C VAL A 169 11.96 -1.19 -3.65
N ARG A 170 12.79 -2.18 -3.27
CA ARG A 170 13.10 -2.49 -1.87
C ARG A 170 13.75 -1.31 -1.15
N GLU A 171 14.74 -0.67 -1.77
CA GLU A 171 15.44 0.48 -1.19
C GLU A 171 14.52 1.68 -0.97
N LEU A 172 13.66 1.97 -1.94
CA LEU A 172 12.70 3.08 -1.87
C LEU A 172 11.61 2.83 -0.83
N PHE A 173 11.06 1.61 -0.73
CA PHE A 173 10.11 1.26 0.33
C PHE A 173 10.75 1.41 1.72
N ARG A 174 11.99 0.94 1.91
CA ARG A 174 12.70 1.13 3.19
C ARG A 174 12.80 2.61 3.56
N THR A 175 13.19 3.45 2.60
CA THR A 175 13.33 4.90 2.81
C THR A 175 11.99 5.56 3.17
N LEU A 176 10.90 5.13 2.53
CA LEU A 176 9.57 5.67 2.78
C LEU A 176 9.03 5.27 4.16
N PHE A 177 9.23 4.02 4.56
CA PHE A 177 8.69 3.50 5.83
C PHE A 177 9.47 3.92 7.07
N GLU A 178 10.75 4.29 6.93
CA GLU A 178 11.51 4.93 8.02
C GLU A 178 10.90 6.25 8.49
N ARG A 179 9.96 6.81 7.72
CA ARG A 179 9.38 8.13 7.92
C ARG A 179 7.88 8.13 8.22
N GLN A 180 7.26 6.95 8.36
CA GLN A 180 5.81 6.83 8.50
C GLN A 180 5.42 6.02 9.75
N GLU A 181 4.48 6.57 10.52
CA GLU A 181 3.99 5.96 11.77
C GLU A 181 2.86 4.93 11.55
N ASP A 182 2.20 4.97 10.39
CA ASP A 182 1.07 4.12 10.00
C ASP A 182 1.50 2.82 9.28
N VAL A 183 2.80 2.52 9.28
CA VAL A 183 3.36 1.35 8.61
C VAL A 183 3.76 0.29 9.64
N SER A 184 3.22 -0.91 9.48
CA SER A 184 3.64 -2.10 10.22
C SER A 184 4.35 -3.08 9.29
N ILE A 185 5.64 -3.32 9.56
CA ILE A 185 6.45 -4.28 8.80
C ILE A 185 6.16 -5.69 9.33
N ILE A 186 5.73 -6.59 8.44
CA ILE A 186 5.45 -7.99 8.74
C ILE A 186 6.46 -8.85 7.98
N ASP A 187 7.16 -9.73 8.69
CA ASP A 187 8.02 -10.74 8.09
C ASP A 187 7.16 -11.83 7.41
N ALA A 188 7.26 -11.92 6.08
CA ALA A 188 6.56 -12.88 5.24
C ALA A 188 7.44 -14.08 4.82
N GLY A 189 8.67 -14.18 5.35
CA GLY A 189 9.58 -15.31 5.19
C GLY A 189 9.27 -16.48 6.11
N GLU A 190 8.52 -16.28 7.20
CA GLU A 190 8.14 -17.36 8.10
C GLU A 190 6.86 -18.10 7.66
N VAL A 191 6.78 -19.38 8.03
CA VAL A 191 5.65 -20.29 7.76
C VAL A 191 4.33 -19.60 8.07
N SER A 192 3.41 -19.65 7.10
CA SER A 192 2.11 -19.00 6.91
C SER A 192 1.22 -18.70 8.14
N GLY A 193 1.48 -19.32 9.29
CA GLY A 193 0.72 -19.17 10.53
C GLY A 193 1.18 -18.03 11.46
N ARG A 194 2.47 -17.66 11.49
CA ARG A 194 2.96 -16.57 12.37
C ARG A 194 2.77 -15.17 11.77
N CYS A 195 2.84 -15.06 10.45
CA CYS A 195 2.50 -13.83 9.73
C CYS A 195 1.13 -13.31 10.20
N PHE A 196 0.13 -14.21 10.23
CA PHE A 196 -1.27 -13.94 10.63
C PHE A 196 -1.44 -13.40 12.06
N GLN A 197 -0.60 -13.85 13.02
CA GLN A 197 -0.65 -13.38 14.41
C GLN A 197 -0.20 -11.92 14.59
N GLY A 198 0.65 -11.41 13.68
CA GLY A 198 1.01 -9.99 13.63
C GLY A 198 -0.13 -9.09 13.13
N TYR A 199 -1.02 -9.61 12.27
CA TYR A 199 -2.17 -8.87 11.75
C TYR A 199 -3.21 -8.64 12.84
N SER A 200 -3.55 -9.66 13.63
CA SER A 200 -4.63 -9.57 14.61
C SER A 200 -4.31 -8.56 15.71
N SER A 201 -3.09 -8.54 16.23
CA SER A 201 -2.68 -7.57 17.26
C SER A 201 -2.70 -6.12 16.75
N CYS A 202 -2.28 -5.87 15.50
CA CYS A 202 -2.31 -4.53 14.91
C CYS A 202 -3.74 -4.10 14.57
N CYS A 203 -4.55 -4.95 13.94
CA CYS A 203 -5.87 -4.57 13.43
C CYS A 203 -6.90 -4.28 14.53
N PHE A 204 -6.84 -4.95 15.69
CA PHE A 204 -7.76 -4.66 16.81
C PHE A 204 -7.58 -3.25 17.41
N GLY A 205 -6.40 -2.63 17.24
CA GLY A 205 -6.14 -1.26 17.68
C GLY A 205 -6.55 -0.18 16.67
N VAL A 206 -6.58 -0.51 15.37
CA VAL A 206 -6.69 0.44 14.26
C VAL A 206 -8.11 1.00 14.07
N CYS A 207 -9.14 0.30 14.56
CA CYS A 207 -10.52 0.82 14.61
C CYS A 207 -10.70 2.09 15.50
N ARG A 208 -9.62 2.69 16.01
CA ARG A 208 -9.62 3.87 16.89
C ARG A 208 -8.84 5.09 16.36
N ALA A 209 -8.16 5.05 15.21
CA ALA A 209 -7.25 6.13 14.79
C ALA A 209 -7.62 6.82 13.46
N SER A 210 -6.94 7.95 13.21
CA SER A 210 -7.39 9.20 12.57
C SER A 210 -7.60 9.20 11.04
N GLY A 211 -8.70 9.83 10.60
CA GLY A 211 -8.93 10.21 9.20
C GLY A 211 -8.23 11.51 8.82
N ARG A 212 -6.89 11.51 8.79
CA ARG A 212 -6.09 12.62 8.22
C ARG A 212 -5.83 12.35 6.74
N ASP A 213 -5.84 13.40 5.92
CA ASP A 213 -5.54 13.29 4.48
C ASP A 213 -4.04 13.10 4.21
N TRP A 214 -3.68 12.69 2.99
CA TRP A 214 -2.30 12.67 2.51
C TRP A 214 -1.75 14.08 2.33
N THR A 215 -0.49 14.29 2.71
CA THR A 215 0.23 15.56 2.59
C THR A 215 1.61 15.38 1.95
N VAL A 216 2.23 16.48 1.54
CA VAL A 216 3.62 16.54 1.08
C VAL A 216 4.64 16.26 2.19
N GLU A 217 4.22 16.16 3.46
CA GLU A 217 5.13 15.78 4.56
C GLU A 217 5.30 14.26 4.63
N ASP A 218 4.31 13.49 4.17
CA ASP A 218 4.30 12.02 4.20
C ASP A 218 5.33 11.38 3.24
N ILE A 219 5.89 12.14 2.28
CA ILE A 219 6.99 11.71 1.39
C ILE A 219 8.38 11.84 2.02
N GLY A 220 8.51 12.67 3.05
CA GLY A 220 9.77 13.12 3.63
C GLY A 220 10.65 13.93 2.67
N THR A 221 11.24 15.03 3.17
CA THR A 221 12.04 15.95 2.34
C THR A 221 13.19 15.24 1.59
N PRO A 222 13.33 15.45 0.27
CA PRO A 222 14.51 15.02 -0.48
C PRO A 222 15.69 15.94 -0.11
N GLY A 223 16.70 15.40 0.57
CA GLY A 223 17.92 16.19 0.90
C GLY A 223 18.68 15.78 2.15
N GLN A 224 18.07 15.05 3.09
CA GLN A 224 18.80 14.49 4.24
C GLN A 224 19.11 13.02 3.99
N LEU A 225 20.18 12.77 3.24
CA LEU A 225 21.06 11.64 3.58
C LEU A 225 21.72 12.05 4.90
N VAL A 226 21.19 11.54 6.01
CA VAL A 226 21.81 11.76 7.33
C VAL A 226 23.21 11.13 7.26
N PRO A 227 24.30 11.92 7.35
CA PRO A 227 25.61 11.34 7.53
C PRO A 227 25.63 10.76 8.94
N ALA A 228 26.14 9.54 9.09
CA ALA A 228 26.48 9.03 10.40
C ALA A 228 27.53 9.95 11.05
N ALA A 229 27.16 10.73 12.08
CA ALA A 229 28.08 11.25 13.08
C ALA A 229 27.38 11.94 14.27
N ASN A 230 27.57 11.34 15.44
CA ASN A 230 28.05 11.92 16.70
C ASN A 230 27.84 13.43 17.00
N TYR A 231 27.17 13.65 18.14
CA TYR A 231 27.40 14.64 19.20
C TYR A 231 27.59 16.14 18.88
N ASN A 232 26.72 16.92 19.55
CA ASN A 232 27.00 18.15 20.32
C ASN A 232 27.38 19.46 19.58
N ILE A 233 26.56 20.49 19.84
CA ILE A 233 26.88 21.87 20.29
C ILE A 233 26.19 23.00 19.51
N ILE A 234 25.32 23.67 20.27
CA ILE A 234 25.11 25.10 20.53
C ILE A 234 25.00 26.08 19.35
N ILE A 235 23.81 26.68 19.34
CA ILE A 235 23.32 27.80 18.54
C ILE A 235 23.97 29.10 19.00
N ILE A 236 24.45 29.89 18.04
CA ILE A 236 24.33 31.36 18.08
C ILE A 236 23.71 31.79 16.75
#